data_AF-A0A8T5GJD8-F1
#
_entry.id   AF-A0A8T5GJD8-F1
#
_cell.length_a   1.000
_cell.length_b   1.000
_cell.length_c   1.000
_cell.angle_alpha   90.00
_cell.angle_beta   90.00
_cell.angle_gamma   90.00
#
_symmetry.space_group_name_H-M   'P 1'
#
loop_
_entity.id
_entity.type
_entity.pdbx_description
1 polymer ?
#
loop_
_entity_poly.entity_id
_entity_poly.type
_entity_poly.pdbx_seq_one_letter_code
_entity_poly.pdbx_strand_id
1 'polypeptide(L)'
;LLVNQFFLANTAVSIDITPFNHELYYMGTHEYIPGVSAATIGSSLIIGESSWRSFVGDDAVENYTSTDWIVRVSGVTGDDLESLGSKLKADARVSNVVDWSSTHKSVERNGGLIFGTPGLLSLQFVVASVAAVASSFVFLSLVLSQRQKELAVLQAIGASPNQIIRLVLFEILSIVMVSMILGIILGVGVALSFNGFFDIFGFIFQIFGGSSTTINRTLVYPWTQIILVSLAVFAAVVVALLVTTRRALKADLASVLKGE
;
A
#
# COMPACT_ATOMS: atom_id res chain seq x y z
N LEU A 1 3.46 36.51 24.90
CA LEU A 1 4.49 37.24 25.68
C LEU A 1 5.68 37.77 24.83
N LEU A 2 5.73 37.54 23.50
CA LEU A 2 6.85 37.99 22.63
C LEU A 2 6.50 39.11 21.63
N VAL A 3 5.28 39.68 21.67
CA VAL A 3 4.81 40.62 20.64
C VAL A 3 5.32 42.06 20.85
N ASN A 4 5.71 42.43 22.08
CA ASN A 4 6.03 43.82 22.44
C ASN A 4 7.41 44.32 22.00
N GLN A 5 8.26 43.48 21.37
CA GLN A 5 9.60 43.91 20.92
C GLN A 5 9.63 44.44 19.48
N PHE A 6 8.55 44.31 18.72
CA PHE A 6 8.53 44.68 17.29
C PHE A 6 7.65 45.88 16.93
N PHE A 7 6.86 46.41 17.87
CA PHE A 7 5.91 47.50 17.61
C PHE A 7 6.13 48.69 18.56
N LEU A 8 6.06 49.91 18.02
CA LEU A 8 6.22 51.15 18.78
C LEU A 8 5.08 51.30 19.81
N ALA A 9 5.33 52.03 20.90
CA ALA A 9 4.46 52.10 22.08
C ALA A 9 3.01 52.57 21.84
N ASN A 10 2.68 53.09 20.64
CA ASN A 10 1.36 53.61 20.29
C ASN A 10 0.73 52.95 19.03
N THR A 11 1.22 51.80 18.57
CA THR A 11 0.63 51.07 17.43
C THR A 11 -0.35 50.00 17.91
N ALA A 12 -1.63 50.13 17.52
CA ALA A 12 -2.65 49.09 17.70
C ALA A 12 -2.60 48.13 16.51
N VAL A 13 -2.17 46.88 16.74
CA VAL A 13 -2.13 45.82 15.73
C VAL A 13 -3.28 44.85 16.00
N SER A 14 -4.24 44.77 15.08
CA SER A 14 -5.27 43.71 15.06
C SER A 14 -4.77 42.58 14.18
N ILE A 15 -4.65 41.38 14.73
CA ILE A 15 -4.31 40.17 13.96
C ILE A 15 -5.62 39.39 13.76
N ASP A 16 -6.23 39.56 12.61
CA ASP A 16 -7.38 38.76 12.21
C ASP A 16 -6.89 37.41 11.67
N ILE A 17 -7.10 36.34 12.45
CA ILE A 17 -6.80 34.97 12.05
C ILE A 17 -8.11 34.35 11.54
N THR A 18 -8.23 34.18 10.24
CA THR A 18 -9.39 33.51 9.62
C THR A 18 -9.07 32.02 9.43
N PRO A 19 -9.63 31.10 10.24
CA PRO A 19 -9.43 29.67 10.03
C PRO A 19 -10.22 29.23 8.79
N PHE A 20 -9.54 28.55 7.86
CA PHE A 20 -10.18 27.88 6.74
C PHE A 20 -9.86 26.38 6.78
N ASN A 21 -10.82 25.55 6.38
CA ASN A 21 -10.60 24.13 6.11
C ASN A 21 -10.29 23.98 4.62
N HIS A 22 -9.10 23.48 4.30
CA HIS A 22 -8.75 23.02 2.97
C HIS A 22 -8.53 21.51 3.01
N GLU A 23 -9.19 20.77 2.13
CA GLU A 23 -8.84 19.37 1.88
C GLU A 23 -7.50 19.37 1.12
N LEU A 24 -6.43 19.01 1.83
CA LEU A 24 -5.12 18.81 1.23
C LEU A 24 -5.12 17.43 0.57
N TYR A 25 -5.33 17.39 -0.75
CA TYR A 25 -5.01 16.21 -1.54
C TYR A 25 -3.48 16.09 -1.59
N TYR A 26 -2.94 15.02 -1.02
CA TYR A 26 -1.50 14.72 -1.10
C TYR A 26 -1.16 14.37 -2.56
N MET A 27 -0.73 15.38 -3.33
CA MET A 27 -0.26 15.21 -4.72
C MET A 27 1.24 14.84 -4.80
N GLY A 28 1.84 14.47 -3.66
CA GLY A 28 3.26 14.25 -3.50
C GLY A 28 3.89 15.28 -2.56
N THR A 29 5.21 15.22 -2.44
CA THR A 29 6.00 16.22 -1.70
C THR A 29 6.13 17.49 -2.53
N HIS A 30 5.49 18.58 -2.10
CA HIS A 30 5.71 19.90 -2.68
C HIS A 30 6.98 20.50 -2.09
N GLU A 31 8.10 20.34 -2.79
CA GLU A 31 9.32 21.04 -2.45
C GLU A 31 9.25 22.46 -3.02
N TYR A 32 8.97 23.41 -2.15
CA TYR A 32 8.90 24.82 -2.54
C TYR A 32 10.31 25.36 -2.74
N ILE A 33 10.63 25.72 -3.98
CA ILE A 33 11.88 26.40 -4.31
C ILE A 33 11.60 27.91 -4.33
N PRO A 34 12.05 28.66 -3.32
CA PRO A 34 11.80 30.10 -3.27
C PRO A 34 12.43 30.83 -4.46
N GLY A 35 11.72 31.80 -5.02
CA GLY A 35 12.27 32.74 -6.01
C GLY A 35 12.03 32.41 -7.49
N VAL A 36 11.34 31.32 -7.83
CA VAL A 36 11.04 30.97 -9.23
C VAL A 36 9.57 30.67 -9.42
N SER A 37 8.94 31.36 -10.39
CA SER A 37 7.53 31.17 -10.70
C SER A 37 7.29 29.85 -11.45
N ALA A 38 6.10 29.28 -11.32
CA ALA A 38 5.68 28.10 -12.09
C ALA A 38 5.77 28.32 -13.61
N ALA A 39 5.65 29.56 -14.10
CA ALA A 39 5.80 29.89 -15.51
C ALA A 39 7.26 29.83 -15.99
N THR A 40 8.23 30.04 -15.10
CA THR A 40 9.66 30.12 -15.45
C THR A 40 10.38 28.78 -15.24
N ILE A 41 9.89 27.95 -14.31
CA ILE A 41 10.57 26.72 -13.89
C ILE A 41 10.65 25.67 -15.01
N GLY A 42 9.70 25.64 -15.93
CA GLY A 42 9.71 24.76 -17.11
C GLY A 42 10.82 25.05 -18.14
N SER A 43 11.53 26.16 -17.98
CA SER A 43 12.70 26.57 -18.79
C SER A 43 13.98 26.70 -17.96
N SER A 44 13.97 26.22 -16.71
CA SER A 44 15.08 26.40 -15.77
C SER A 44 15.69 25.06 -15.36
N LEU A 45 17.01 25.04 -15.23
CA LEU A 45 17.78 23.93 -14.68
C LEU A 45 18.27 24.32 -13.29
N ILE A 46 18.23 23.39 -12.36
CA ILE A 46 18.84 23.55 -11.03
C ILE A 46 20.17 22.80 -11.08
N ILE A 47 21.25 23.52 -10.81
CA ILE A 47 22.62 23.02 -10.89
C ILE A 47 23.26 23.19 -9.51
N GLY A 48 23.91 22.14 -9.01
CA GLY A 48 24.62 22.22 -7.73
C GLY A 48 25.86 23.11 -7.80
N GLU A 49 26.23 23.74 -6.68
CA GLU A 49 27.32 24.72 -6.59
C GLU A 49 28.62 24.26 -7.22
N SER A 50 29.07 23.02 -6.95
CA SER A 50 30.33 22.49 -7.48
C SER A 50 30.34 22.46 -9.02
N SER A 51 29.19 22.17 -9.62
CA SER A 51 29.02 22.15 -11.08
C SER A 51 28.99 23.57 -11.63
N TRP A 52 28.32 24.49 -10.93
CA TRP A 52 28.24 25.89 -11.32
C TRP A 52 29.60 26.59 -11.26
N ARG A 53 30.39 26.33 -10.22
CA ARG A 53 31.79 26.77 -10.10
C ARG A 53 32.64 26.30 -11.27
N SER A 54 32.45 25.07 -11.73
CA SER A 54 33.16 24.57 -12.92
C SER A 54 32.78 25.31 -14.21
N PHE A 55 31.61 25.95 -14.29
CA PHE A 55 31.17 26.68 -15.48
C PHE A 55 31.56 28.16 -15.47
N VAL A 56 31.45 28.83 -14.32
CA VAL A 56 31.61 30.29 -14.21
C VAL A 56 32.93 30.70 -13.53
N GLY A 57 33.60 29.76 -12.85
CA GLY A 57 34.80 30.02 -12.04
C GLY A 57 34.47 30.39 -10.59
N ASP A 58 35.46 30.25 -9.70
CA ASP A 58 35.26 30.40 -8.25
C ASP A 58 34.93 31.84 -7.84
N ASP A 59 35.57 32.83 -8.47
CA ASP A 59 35.40 34.25 -8.18
C ASP A 59 33.94 34.73 -8.30
N ALA A 60 33.18 34.14 -9.23
CA ALA A 60 31.78 34.52 -9.48
C ALA A 60 30.81 33.94 -8.45
N VAL A 61 31.21 32.87 -7.76
CA VAL A 61 30.38 32.11 -6.81
C VAL A 61 30.69 32.51 -5.37
N GLU A 62 31.94 32.90 -5.06
CA GLU A 62 32.40 33.26 -3.71
C GLU A 62 31.59 34.34 -2.99
N ASN A 63 30.92 35.24 -3.72
CA ASN A 63 30.10 36.30 -3.13
C ASN A 63 28.66 35.85 -2.77
N TYR A 64 28.32 34.58 -2.99
CA TYR A 64 26.97 34.05 -2.76
C TYR A 64 27.02 32.82 -1.85
N THR A 65 26.02 32.70 -0.96
CA THR A 65 25.90 31.57 -0.02
C THR A 65 24.99 30.45 -0.53
N SER A 66 24.60 30.47 -1.81
CA SER A 66 23.64 29.52 -2.37
C SER A 66 24.34 28.24 -2.84
N THR A 67 23.84 27.10 -2.38
CA THR A 67 24.32 25.76 -2.77
C THR A 67 23.69 25.26 -4.06
N ASP A 68 22.53 25.83 -4.43
CA ASP A 68 21.79 25.49 -5.63
C ASP A 68 21.61 26.73 -6.50
N TRP A 69 21.82 26.55 -7.81
CA TRP A 69 21.81 27.62 -8.79
C TRP A 69 20.73 27.34 -9.82
N ILE A 70 19.82 28.30 -10.01
CA ILE A 70 18.72 28.17 -10.95
C ILE A 70 19.07 28.92 -12.23
N VAL A 71 19.31 28.16 -13.29
CA VAL A 71 19.77 28.66 -14.58
C VAL A 71 18.63 28.57 -15.58
N ARG A 72 18.12 29.72 -16.00
CA ARG A 72 17.11 29.79 -17.06
C ARG A 72 17.79 29.65 -18.43
N VAL A 73 17.34 28.67 -19.21
CA VAL A 73 17.80 28.45 -20.58
C VAL A 73 16.78 29.05 -21.53
N SER A 74 17.16 30.12 -22.22
CA SER A 74 16.28 30.79 -23.17
C SER A 74 16.03 29.92 -24.41
N GLY A 75 14.76 29.74 -24.78
CA GLY A 75 14.36 29.04 -26.01
C GLY A 75 14.33 27.52 -25.94
N VAL A 76 14.54 26.93 -24.76
CA VAL A 76 14.53 25.48 -24.54
C VAL A 76 13.55 25.14 -23.42
N THR A 77 12.58 24.26 -23.70
CA THR A 77 11.53 23.85 -22.75
C THR A 77 11.14 22.40 -22.96
N GLY A 78 10.63 21.73 -21.93
CA GLY A 78 10.11 20.36 -22.04
C GLY A 78 11.20 19.36 -22.43
N ASP A 79 10.94 18.53 -23.44
CA ASP A 79 11.83 17.42 -23.85
C ASP A 79 13.23 17.89 -24.28
N ASP A 80 13.35 19.08 -24.88
CA ASP A 80 14.64 19.65 -25.26
C ASP A 80 15.48 20.06 -24.03
N LEU A 81 14.82 20.51 -22.96
CA LEU A 81 15.45 20.84 -21.69
C LEU A 81 15.91 19.57 -20.96
N GLU A 82 15.11 18.50 -21.04
CA GLU A 82 15.44 17.16 -20.53
C GLU A 82 16.67 16.57 -21.24
N SER A 83 16.75 16.72 -22.57
CA SER A 83 17.90 16.32 -23.38
C SER A 83 19.17 17.11 -23.01
N LEU A 84 19.05 18.42 -22.83
CA LEU A 84 20.15 19.27 -22.37
C LEU A 84 20.63 18.86 -20.97
N GLY A 85 19.69 18.68 -20.04
CA GLY A 85 19.99 18.22 -18.68
C GLY A 85 20.70 16.87 -18.67
N SER A 86 20.29 15.93 -19.53
CA SER A 86 20.92 14.61 -19.67
C SER A 86 22.35 14.71 -20.22
N LYS A 87 22.60 15.61 -21.20
CA LYS A 87 23.95 15.88 -21.71
C LYS A 87 24.85 16.52 -20.65
N LEU A 88 24.31 17.43 -19.84
CA LEU A 88 25.05 18.04 -18.74
C LEU A 88 25.39 17.01 -17.65
N LYS A 89 24.47 16.11 -17.30
CA LYS A 89 24.73 15.00 -16.37
C LYS A 89 25.81 14.03 -16.85
N ALA A 90 26.03 13.93 -18.16
CA ALA A 90 27.06 13.08 -18.73
C ALA A 90 28.46 13.71 -18.70
N ASP A 91 28.57 15.02 -18.42
CA ASP A 91 29.85 15.70 -18.25
C ASP A 91 30.42 15.43 -16.85
N ALA A 92 31.65 14.92 -16.77
CA ALA A 92 32.31 14.56 -15.52
C ALA A 92 32.51 15.74 -14.55
N ARG A 93 32.40 16.98 -15.03
CA ARG A 93 32.48 18.20 -14.22
C ARG A 93 31.18 18.53 -13.48
N VAL A 94 30.09 17.87 -13.84
CA VAL A 94 28.75 18.17 -13.35
C VAL A 94 28.29 17.07 -12.40
N SER A 95 28.15 17.42 -11.13
CA SER A 95 27.75 16.50 -10.05
C SER A 95 26.23 16.32 -9.96
N ASN A 96 25.45 17.35 -10.26
CA ASN A 96 24.00 17.32 -10.13
C ASN A 96 23.32 18.34 -11.05
N VAL A 97 22.31 17.87 -11.79
CA VAL A 97 21.39 18.71 -12.57
C VAL A 97 19.97 18.20 -12.33
N VAL A 98 19.07 19.09 -11.96
CA VAL A 98 17.65 18.77 -11.81
C VAL A 98 16.87 19.65 -12.76
N ASP A 99 15.99 19.04 -13.55
CA ASP A 99 15.05 19.74 -14.42
C ASP A 99 13.61 19.46 -13.98
N TRP A 100 12.73 20.45 -14.19
CA TRP A 100 11.34 20.35 -13.78
C TRP A 100 10.59 19.25 -14.54
N SER A 101 10.81 19.11 -15.85
CA SER A 101 10.12 18.13 -16.70
C SER A 101 10.32 16.69 -16.24
N SER A 102 11.57 16.29 -15.99
CA SER A 102 11.90 14.94 -15.54
C SER A 102 11.40 14.68 -14.12
N THR A 103 11.52 15.67 -13.23
CA THR A 103 11.00 15.58 -11.86
C THR A 103 9.48 15.43 -11.87
N HIS A 104 8.78 16.25 -12.65
CA HIS A 104 7.32 16.20 -12.78
C HIS A 104 6.83 14.85 -13.35
N LYS A 105 7.42 14.39 -14.47
CA LYS A 105 7.13 13.06 -15.04
C LYS A 105 7.39 11.94 -14.03
N SER A 106 8.46 12.06 -13.22
CA SER A 106 8.78 11.07 -12.19
C SER A 106 7.73 11.05 -11.07
N VAL A 107 7.26 12.21 -10.62
CA VAL A 107 6.23 12.35 -9.59
C VAL A 107 4.88 11.85 -10.10
N GLU A 108 4.50 12.17 -11.35
CA GLU A 108 3.26 11.69 -11.95
C GLU A 108 3.24 10.16 -12.06
N ARG A 109 4.33 9.57 -12.59
CA ARG A 109 4.49 8.12 -12.67
C ARG A 109 4.50 7.45 -11.30
N ASN A 110 5.25 8.01 -10.34
CA ASN A 110 5.34 7.46 -8.99
C ASN A 110 4.04 7.64 -8.21
N GLY A 111 3.30 8.72 -8.42
CA GLY A 111 1.99 8.96 -7.82
C GLY A 111 0.99 7.86 -8.17
N GLY A 112 0.92 7.49 -9.45
CA GLY A 112 0.10 6.35 -9.88
C GLY A 112 0.45 5.04 -9.18
N LEU A 113 1.74 4.77 -8.93
CA LEU A 113 2.20 3.59 -8.21
C LEU A 113 1.93 3.67 -6.71
N ILE A 114 2.10 4.84 -6.10
CA ILE A 114 1.91 5.05 -4.65
C ILE A 114 0.43 4.95 -4.27
N PHE A 115 -0.49 5.47 -5.09
CA PHE A 115 -1.92 5.45 -4.77
C PHE A 115 -2.68 4.30 -5.44
N GLY A 116 -2.35 3.98 -6.69
CA GLY A 116 -3.08 2.99 -7.47
C GLY A 116 -2.79 1.55 -7.04
N THR A 117 -1.53 1.21 -6.80
CA THR A 117 -1.14 -0.17 -6.46
C THR A 117 -1.71 -0.64 -5.12
N PRO A 118 -1.64 0.13 -4.01
CA PRO A 118 -2.28 -0.26 -2.76
C PRO A 118 -3.80 -0.38 -2.89
N GLY A 119 -4.43 0.49 -3.66
CA GLY A 119 -5.87 0.42 -3.97
C GLY A 119 -6.25 -0.90 -4.63
N LEU A 120 -5.55 -1.27 -5.72
CA LEU A 120 -5.79 -2.53 -6.42
C LEU A 120 -5.55 -3.76 -5.53
N LEU A 121 -4.45 -3.78 -4.77
CA LEU A 121 -4.13 -4.88 -3.86
C LEU A 121 -5.17 -5.02 -2.73
N SER A 122 -5.65 -3.90 -2.19
CA SER A 122 -6.71 -3.90 -1.18
C SER A 122 -8.02 -4.49 -1.72
N LEU A 123 -8.38 -4.16 -2.96
CA LEU A 123 -9.57 -4.71 -3.62
C LEU A 123 -9.42 -6.21 -3.86
N GLN A 124 -8.26 -6.66 -4.33
CA GLN A 124 -7.96 -8.09 -4.50
C GLN A 124 -8.05 -8.85 -3.18
N PHE A 125 -7.53 -8.26 -2.09
CA PHE A 125 -7.63 -8.84 -0.75
C PHE A 125 -9.09 -8.99 -0.30
N VAL A 126 -9.93 -7.98 -0.52
CA VAL A 126 -11.37 -8.06 -0.19
C VAL A 126 -12.04 -9.18 -0.99
N VAL A 127 -11.81 -9.24 -2.31
CA VAL A 127 -12.38 -10.29 -3.17
C VAL A 127 -11.92 -11.69 -2.73
N ALA A 128 -10.63 -11.87 -2.47
CA ALA A 128 -10.08 -13.14 -1.99
C ALA A 128 -10.67 -13.54 -0.63
N SER A 129 -10.85 -12.57 0.29
CA SER A 129 -11.45 -12.81 1.60
C SER A 129 -12.91 -13.27 1.49
N VAL A 130 -13.71 -12.61 0.64
CA VAL A 130 -15.11 -13.00 0.40
C VAL A 130 -15.17 -14.40 -0.23
N ALA A 131 -14.32 -14.67 -1.22
CA ALA A 131 -14.25 -15.98 -1.87
C ALA A 131 -13.87 -17.09 -0.89
N ALA A 132 -12.92 -16.83 0.03
CA ALA A 132 -12.52 -17.78 1.07
C ALA A 132 -13.66 -18.11 2.04
N VAL A 133 -14.40 -17.09 2.50
CA VAL A 133 -15.57 -17.28 3.38
C VAL A 133 -16.66 -18.08 2.66
N ALA A 134 -16.98 -17.73 1.41
CA ALA A 134 -17.97 -18.45 0.61
C ALA A 134 -17.57 -19.91 0.40
N SER A 135 -16.30 -20.16 0.07
CA SER A 135 -15.77 -21.53 -0.15
C SER A 135 -15.84 -22.36 1.14
N SER A 136 -15.55 -21.76 2.29
CA SER A 136 -15.67 -22.41 3.60
C SER A 136 -17.11 -22.83 3.90
N PHE A 137 -18.09 -21.98 3.55
CA PHE A 137 -19.51 -22.30 3.71
C PHE A 137 -19.92 -23.47 2.82
N VAL A 138 -19.53 -23.44 1.54
CA VAL A 138 -19.83 -24.53 0.59
C VAL A 138 -19.23 -25.85 1.09
N PHE A 139 -17.96 -25.85 1.47
CA PHE A 139 -17.28 -27.03 2.01
C PHE A 139 -18.00 -27.60 3.23
N LEU A 140 -18.34 -26.73 4.18
CA LEU A 140 -19.07 -27.13 5.39
C LEU A 140 -20.44 -27.73 5.07
N SER A 141 -21.20 -27.09 4.19
CA SER A 141 -22.52 -27.59 3.79
C SER A 141 -22.43 -28.97 3.16
N LEU A 142 -21.39 -29.22 2.35
CA LEU A 142 -21.14 -30.53 1.74
C LEU A 142 -20.82 -31.59 2.82
N VAL A 143 -19.92 -31.30 3.75
CA VAL A 143 -19.55 -32.23 4.83
C VAL A 143 -20.76 -32.59 5.70
N LEU A 144 -21.58 -31.60 6.08
CA LEU A 144 -22.78 -31.84 6.88
C LEU A 144 -23.81 -32.70 6.14
N SER A 145 -24.02 -32.43 4.85
CA SER A 145 -24.97 -33.19 4.03
C SER A 145 -24.57 -34.65 3.89
N GLN A 146 -23.27 -34.93 3.70
CA GLN A 146 -22.75 -36.30 3.61
C GLN A 146 -22.95 -37.10 4.90
N ARG A 147 -22.92 -36.43 6.06
CA ARG A 147 -22.99 -37.06 7.38
C ARG A 147 -24.37 -37.04 8.02
N GLN A 148 -25.38 -36.47 7.35
CA GLN A 148 -26.73 -36.38 7.90
C GLN A 148 -27.29 -37.74 8.33
N LYS A 149 -27.03 -38.81 7.55
CA LYS A 149 -27.44 -40.18 7.90
C LYS A 149 -26.74 -40.70 9.16
N GLU A 150 -25.46 -40.40 9.34
CA GLU A 150 -24.69 -40.80 10.53
C GLU A 150 -25.23 -40.11 11.78
N LEU A 151 -25.53 -38.80 11.67
CA LEU A 151 -26.07 -38.00 12.78
C LEU A 151 -27.50 -38.44 13.16
N ALA A 152 -28.32 -38.80 12.17
CA ALA A 152 -29.67 -39.34 12.41
C ALA A 152 -29.63 -40.70 13.14
N VAL A 153 -28.68 -41.58 12.83
CA VAL A 153 -28.48 -42.86 13.53
C VAL A 153 -28.07 -42.62 14.99
N LEU A 154 -27.15 -41.68 15.23
CA LEU A 154 -26.76 -41.26 16.58
C LEU A 154 -27.96 -40.76 17.39
N GLN A 155 -28.85 -39.98 16.77
CA GLN A 155 -30.06 -39.49 17.41
C GLN A 155 -31.07 -40.62 17.70
N ALA A 156 -31.20 -41.60 16.80
CA ALA A 156 -32.07 -42.77 16.99
C ALA A 156 -31.63 -43.68 18.16
N ILE A 157 -30.33 -43.71 18.47
CA ILE A 157 -29.77 -44.45 19.62
C ILE A 157 -29.89 -43.64 20.93
N GLY A 158 -30.36 -42.39 20.86
CA GLY A 158 -30.67 -41.55 22.03
C GLY A 158 -29.72 -40.39 22.27
N ALA A 159 -28.83 -40.05 21.32
CA ALA A 159 -27.98 -38.87 21.45
C ALA A 159 -28.83 -37.59 21.42
N SER A 160 -28.59 -36.69 22.37
CA SER A 160 -29.26 -35.39 22.40
C SER A 160 -28.75 -34.48 21.26
N PRO A 161 -29.59 -33.58 20.72
CA PRO A 161 -29.17 -32.65 19.66
C PRO A 161 -27.96 -31.79 20.05
N ASN A 162 -27.86 -31.42 21.33
CA ASN A 162 -26.71 -30.64 21.83
C ASN A 162 -25.40 -31.44 21.85
N GLN A 163 -25.45 -32.76 22.09
CA GLN A 163 -24.27 -33.61 21.99
C GLN A 163 -23.79 -33.70 20.53
N ILE A 164 -24.72 -33.84 19.60
CA ILE A 164 -24.42 -33.90 18.16
C ILE A 164 -23.79 -32.57 17.69
N ILE A 165 -24.36 -31.42 18.08
CA ILE A 165 -23.79 -30.09 17.76
C ILE A 165 -22.36 -29.97 18.26
N ARG A 166 -22.13 -30.33 19.54
CA ARG A 166 -20.81 -30.14 20.17
C ARG A 166 -19.75 -31.03 19.51
N LEU A 167 -20.11 -32.26 19.13
CA LEU A 167 -19.23 -33.19 18.41
C LEU A 167 -18.83 -32.62 17.04
N VAL A 168 -19.82 -32.24 16.23
CA VAL A 168 -19.59 -31.70 14.88
C VAL A 168 -18.80 -30.40 14.92
N LEU A 169 -19.09 -29.52 15.89
CA LEU A 169 -18.38 -28.25 16.04
C LEU A 169 -16.91 -28.48 16.40
N PHE A 170 -16.60 -29.45 17.27
CA PHE A 170 -15.22 -29.75 17.64
C PHE A 170 -14.40 -30.31 16.48
N GLU A 171 -15.01 -31.19 15.68
CA GLU A 171 -14.39 -31.75 14.48
C GLU A 171 -14.03 -30.65 13.47
N ILE A 172 -15.00 -29.80 13.12
CA ILE A 172 -14.77 -28.78 12.11
C ILE A 172 -13.82 -27.69 12.62
N LEU A 173 -13.93 -27.31 13.90
CA LEU A 173 -13.03 -26.34 14.51
C LEU A 173 -11.57 -26.82 14.45
N SER A 174 -11.35 -28.12 14.63
CA SER A 174 -10.01 -28.73 14.50
C SER A 174 -9.48 -28.62 13.07
N ILE A 175 -10.32 -28.91 12.07
CA ILE A 175 -9.95 -28.78 10.65
C ILE A 175 -9.64 -27.32 10.28
N VAL A 176 -10.46 -26.38 10.73
CA VAL A 176 -10.29 -24.94 10.47
C VAL A 176 -8.99 -24.43 11.10
N MET A 177 -8.70 -24.82 12.35
CA MET A 177 -7.48 -24.41 13.04
C MET A 177 -6.22 -24.88 12.28
N VAL A 178 -6.18 -26.16 11.89
CA VAL A 178 -5.06 -26.71 11.11
C VAL A 178 -4.93 -26.02 9.75
N SER A 179 -6.06 -25.81 9.06
CA SER A 179 -6.10 -25.11 7.76
C SER A 179 -5.58 -23.68 7.85
N MET A 180 -5.91 -22.95 8.92
CA MET A 180 -5.43 -21.58 9.13
C MET A 180 -3.91 -21.54 9.34
N ILE A 181 -3.37 -22.45 10.17
CA ILE A 181 -1.92 -22.55 10.39
C ILE A 181 -1.21 -22.83 9.06
N LEU A 182 -1.69 -23.82 8.30
CA LEU A 182 -1.15 -24.14 6.99
C LEU A 182 -1.29 -22.97 6.00
N GLY A 183 -2.42 -22.28 6.00
CA GLY A 183 -2.67 -21.11 5.16
C GLY A 183 -1.69 -19.96 5.44
N ILE A 184 -1.40 -19.68 6.72
CA ILE A 184 -0.40 -18.67 7.10
C ILE A 184 1.00 -19.09 6.63
N ILE A 185 1.40 -20.35 6.87
CA ILE A 185 2.71 -20.87 6.44
C ILE A 185 2.86 -20.77 4.91
N LEU A 186 1.85 -21.21 4.16
CA LEU A 186 1.84 -21.13 2.71
C LEU A 186 1.85 -19.68 2.22
N GLY A 187 1.06 -18.79 2.82
CA GLY A 187 1.04 -17.37 2.48
C GLY A 187 2.40 -16.69 2.69
N VAL A 188 3.06 -16.98 3.81
CA VAL A 188 4.43 -16.49 4.07
C VAL A 188 5.42 -17.06 3.06
N GLY A 189 5.33 -18.36 2.73
CA GLY A 189 6.17 -19.01 1.72
C GLY A 189 6.01 -18.43 0.31
N VAL A 190 4.77 -18.14 -0.10
CA VAL A 190 4.49 -17.45 -1.37
C VAL A 190 5.05 -16.03 -1.35
N ALA A 191 4.87 -15.28 -0.25
CA ALA A 191 5.43 -13.93 -0.12
C ALA A 191 6.97 -13.91 -0.22
N LEU A 192 7.66 -14.89 0.38
CA LEU A 192 9.11 -15.08 0.22
C LEU A 192 9.49 -15.39 -1.23
N SER A 193 8.72 -16.26 -1.88
CA SER A 193 8.98 -16.65 -3.27
C SER A 193 8.85 -15.47 -4.24
N PHE A 194 7.89 -14.57 -3.99
CA PHE A 194 7.75 -13.33 -4.75
C PHE A 194 8.97 -12.40 -4.62
N ASN A 195 9.63 -12.36 -3.46
CA ASN A 195 10.85 -11.57 -3.28
C ASN A 195 11.96 -12.06 -4.23
N GLY A 196 12.25 -13.37 -4.22
CA GLY A 196 13.24 -13.96 -5.14
C GLY A 196 12.83 -13.88 -6.61
N PHE A 197 11.53 -13.94 -6.93
CA PHE A 197 11.04 -13.71 -8.29
C PHE A 197 11.36 -12.30 -8.79
N PHE A 198 11.16 -11.26 -7.98
CA PHE A 198 11.48 -9.89 -8.38
C PHE A 198 12.98 -9.64 -8.57
N ASP A 199 13.85 -10.32 -7.82
CA ASP A 199 15.30 -10.23 -8.01
C ASP A 199 15.72 -10.72 -9.40
N ILE A 200 15.11 -11.80 -9.90
CA ILE A 200 15.33 -12.32 -11.26
C ILE A 200 14.90 -11.29 -12.30
N PHE A 201 13.74 -10.64 -12.11
CA PHE A 201 13.30 -9.57 -13.01
C PHE A 201 14.25 -8.36 -12.96
N GLY A 202 14.73 -7.98 -11.78
CA GLY A 202 15.73 -6.94 -11.62
C GLY A 202 17.01 -7.23 -12.42
N PHE A 203 17.50 -8.47 -12.34
CA PHE A 203 18.64 -8.93 -13.13
C PHE A 203 18.38 -8.86 -14.64
N ILE A 204 17.21 -9.30 -15.11
CA ILE A 204 16.81 -9.22 -16.52
C ILE A 204 16.76 -7.75 -16.98
N PHE A 205 16.11 -6.86 -16.23
CA PHE A 205 16.06 -5.44 -16.57
C PHE A 205 17.44 -4.78 -16.57
N GLN A 206 18.35 -5.22 -15.71
CA GLN A 206 19.74 -4.75 -15.72
C GLN A 206 20.46 -5.16 -17.01
N ILE A 207 20.27 -6.38 -17.49
CA ILE A 207 20.87 -6.88 -18.75
C ILE A 207 20.31 -6.15 -19.97
N PHE A 208 18.98 -5.99 -20.04
CA PHE A 208 18.32 -5.48 -21.25
C PHE A 208 18.07 -3.96 -21.26
N GLY A 209 18.00 -3.33 -20.08
CA GLY A 209 17.62 -1.92 -19.92
C GLY A 209 18.73 -0.98 -19.45
N GLY A 210 19.96 -1.49 -19.20
CA GLY A 210 21.15 -0.69 -18.92
C GLY A 210 21.11 0.16 -17.64
N SER A 211 20.06 0.05 -16.82
CA SER A 211 19.86 0.84 -15.61
C SER A 211 20.03 -0.03 -14.37
N SER A 212 21.00 0.31 -13.51
CA SER A 212 21.27 -0.37 -12.24
C SER A 212 20.36 0.14 -11.12
N THR A 213 19.04 0.01 -11.28
CA THR A 213 18.15 0.18 -10.12
C THR A 213 18.04 -1.16 -9.42
N THR A 214 18.98 -1.47 -8.53
CA THR A 214 18.82 -2.58 -7.58
C THR A 214 17.63 -2.23 -6.69
N ILE A 215 16.46 -2.77 -6.99
CA ILE A 215 15.25 -2.54 -6.20
C ILE A 215 15.39 -3.38 -4.93
N ASN A 216 16.11 -2.85 -3.93
CA ASN A 216 16.24 -3.49 -2.63
C ASN A 216 14.88 -3.41 -1.91
N ARG A 217 14.11 -4.50 -1.92
CA ARG A 217 12.82 -4.58 -1.24
C ARG A 217 12.96 -5.36 0.05
N THR A 218 12.83 -4.67 1.17
CA THR A 218 12.69 -5.30 2.48
C THR A 218 11.27 -5.84 2.63
N LEU A 219 11.13 -7.16 2.71
CA LEU A 219 9.85 -7.78 3.01
C LEU A 219 9.54 -7.59 4.51
N VAL A 220 8.62 -6.68 4.81
CA VAL A 220 8.14 -6.45 6.17
C VAL A 220 6.83 -7.19 6.34
N TYR A 221 6.79 -8.15 7.28
CA TYR A 221 5.58 -8.88 7.61
C TYR A 221 4.71 -8.09 8.58
N PRO A 222 3.48 -7.73 8.20
CA PRO A 222 2.56 -7.00 9.05
C PRO A 222 1.88 -7.95 10.05
N TRP A 223 2.63 -8.44 11.04
CA TRP A 223 2.17 -9.47 12.00
C TRP A 223 0.85 -9.12 12.69
N THR A 224 0.69 -7.85 13.08
CA THR A 224 -0.54 -7.33 13.70
C THR A 224 -1.75 -7.49 12.79
N GLN A 225 -1.61 -7.16 11.50
CA GLN A 225 -2.67 -7.26 10.51
C GLN A 225 -2.98 -8.73 10.20
N ILE A 226 -1.94 -9.58 10.09
CA ILE A 226 -2.12 -11.03 9.88
C ILE A 226 -2.93 -11.63 11.03
N ILE A 227 -2.60 -11.33 12.28
CA ILE A 227 -3.32 -11.82 13.45
C ILE A 227 -4.77 -11.31 13.46
N LEU A 228 -4.98 -10.02 13.22
CA LEU A 228 -6.32 -9.41 13.25
C LEU A 228 -7.22 -10.01 12.16
N VAL A 229 -6.74 -10.09 10.93
CA VAL A 229 -7.47 -10.70 9.81
C VAL A 229 -7.76 -12.18 10.09
N SER A 230 -6.77 -12.91 10.57
CA SER A 230 -6.90 -14.33 10.93
C SER A 230 -7.99 -14.55 11.99
N LEU A 231 -8.00 -13.72 13.05
CA LEU A 231 -9.04 -13.74 14.08
C LEU A 231 -10.42 -13.36 13.53
N ALA A 232 -10.51 -12.35 12.66
CA ALA A 232 -11.76 -11.92 12.06
C ALA A 232 -12.36 -13.03 11.18
N VAL A 233 -11.55 -13.68 10.34
CA VAL A 233 -11.98 -14.81 9.49
C VAL A 233 -12.39 -15.99 10.37
N PHE A 234 -11.62 -16.32 11.41
CA PHE A 234 -11.98 -17.38 12.34
C PHE A 234 -13.32 -17.13 13.03
N ALA A 235 -13.55 -15.92 13.53
CA ALA A 235 -14.82 -15.53 14.13
C ALA A 235 -15.98 -15.64 13.13
N ALA A 236 -15.80 -15.19 11.89
CA ALA A 236 -16.80 -15.32 10.84
C ALA A 236 -17.14 -16.78 10.53
N VAL A 237 -16.14 -17.67 10.45
CA VAL A 237 -16.33 -19.11 10.23
C VAL A 237 -17.04 -19.77 11.41
N VAL A 238 -16.67 -19.45 12.65
CA VAL A 238 -17.35 -19.97 13.85
C VAL A 238 -18.81 -19.52 13.91
N VAL A 239 -19.10 -18.27 13.59
CA VAL A 239 -20.49 -17.77 13.51
C VAL A 239 -21.26 -18.50 12.40
N ALA A 240 -20.66 -18.65 11.22
CA ALA A 240 -21.27 -19.39 10.12
C ALA A 240 -21.61 -20.83 10.52
N LEU A 241 -20.67 -21.55 11.15
CA LEU A 241 -20.84 -22.90 11.69
C LEU A 241 -22.02 -23.00 12.65
N LEU A 242 -22.07 -22.10 13.62
CA LEU A 242 -23.16 -22.08 14.59
C LEU A 242 -24.51 -21.87 13.93
N VAL A 243 -24.58 -21.01 12.91
CA VAL A 243 -25.82 -20.73 12.16
C VAL A 243 -26.23 -21.95 11.32
N THR A 244 -25.30 -22.55 10.57
CA THR A 244 -25.60 -23.69 9.69
C THR A 244 -26.02 -24.92 10.49
N THR A 245 -25.28 -25.28 11.53
CA THR A 245 -25.57 -26.47 12.34
C THR A 245 -26.91 -26.32 13.08
N ARG A 246 -27.23 -25.12 13.59
CA ARG A 246 -28.54 -24.85 14.19
C ARG A 246 -29.68 -24.95 13.19
N ARG A 247 -29.49 -24.45 11.96
CA ARG A 247 -30.52 -24.54 10.90
C ARG A 247 -30.77 -25.98 10.47
N ALA A 248 -29.72 -26.77 10.26
CA ALA A 248 -29.83 -28.17 9.85
C ALA A 248 -30.67 -29.00 10.86
N LEU A 249 -30.42 -28.83 12.16
CA LEU A 249 -31.11 -29.61 13.19
C LEU A 249 -32.57 -29.18 13.41
N LYS A 250 -32.91 -27.91 13.20
CA LYS A 250 -34.31 -27.45 13.25
C LYS A 250 -35.14 -27.97 12.08
N ALA A 251 -34.51 -28.12 10.91
CA ALA A 251 -35.19 -28.65 9.73
C ALA A 251 -35.54 -30.14 9.89
N ASP A 252 -34.64 -30.93 10.49
CA ASP A 252 -34.84 -32.37 10.69
C ASP A 252 -35.95 -32.69 11.70
N LEU A 253 -36.12 -31.88 12.75
CA LEU A 253 -37.20 -32.11 13.73
C LEU A 253 -38.60 -31.90 13.12
N ALA A 254 -38.73 -31.04 12.11
CA ALA A 254 -39.99 -30.73 11.46
C ALA A 254 -40.36 -31.73 10.34
N SER A 255 -39.38 -32.30 9.64
CA SER A 255 -39.61 -33.36 8.63
C SER A 255 -39.89 -34.72 9.30
N VAL A 256 -39.16 -35.05 10.37
CA VAL A 256 -39.36 -36.31 11.13
C VAL A 256 -40.74 -36.37 11.80
N LEU A 257 -41.36 -35.23 12.13
CA LEU A 257 -42.75 -35.15 12.63
C LEU A 257 -43.82 -35.16 11.53
N LYS A 258 -43.44 -34.95 10.26
CA LYS A 258 -44.38 -34.93 9.12
C LYS A 258 -44.39 -36.20 8.28
N GLY A 259 -43.45 -37.10 8.48
CA GLY A 259 -43.45 -38.38 7.76
C GLY A 259 -43.38 -38.19 6.24
N GLU A 260 -42.46 -37.36 5.77
CA GLU A 260 -42.02 -37.27 4.37
C GLU A 260 -40.50 -37.06 4.33
#